data_AF-A0A014N107-F1
#
_entry.id   AF-A0A014N107-F1
#
_cell.length_a   1.000
_cell.length_b   1.000
_cell.length_c   1.000
_cell.angle_alpha   90.00
_cell.angle_beta   90.00
_cell.angle_gamma   90.00
#
_symmetry.space_group_name_H-M   'P 1'
#
loop_
_entity.id
_entity.type
_entity.pdbx_description
1 polymer ?
#
loop_
_entity_poly.entity_id
_entity_poly.type
_entity_poly.pdbx_seq_one_letter_code
_entity_poly.pdbx_strand_id
1 'polypeptide(L)'
;MANQASMTSNLDLRYWMRHSVPPLLALLRAAGSYSDADQGKHIQFLCDYVLPNFGPRPTDDSSSKSWFTQSGFPMDLSLNLNAGKPKVRYAWEFIGPNGPEDDDMYAIGALRKCLASLSAELGFSTLWADALLDALAPTSEEATTTQQNIQQWQASLLPPGVEPKAGARLPFAALAFGLDGPRTDTKLYISPQIKEMGSAKSMNETIWNVARHLEPPISQNAITAVSEFLLERPGPPCMDMLCVDLVKEQDLHRARFKIYVHTTSNSFNTVQQCITLGGRRQDEVTLKSVEVLRSIWHLLLQEKEEVTNDYEKPVNDPAMLVMKLFFCIEITPGQDLPDVKLHVPIFNYLKSDAETIENLEKIFQKCGQEWAANGKYKEAFELAL
;
A
#
# COMPACT_ATOMS: atom_id res chain seq x y z
N MET A 1 9.04 10.19 -36.26
CA MET A 1 9.25 10.02 -34.81
C MET A 1 8.03 10.42 -33.99
N ALA A 2 7.54 11.67 -34.00
CA ALA A 2 6.35 12.08 -33.23
C ALA A 2 5.07 11.26 -33.50
N ASN A 3 4.78 10.94 -34.76
CA ASN A 3 3.61 10.13 -35.14
C ASN A 3 3.73 8.66 -34.67
N GLN A 4 4.96 8.17 -34.49
CA GLN A 4 5.25 6.80 -34.05
C GLN A 4 5.17 6.72 -32.52
N ALA A 5 5.71 7.71 -31.81
CA ALA A 5 5.56 7.85 -30.34
C ALA A 5 4.08 7.98 -29.93
N SER A 6 3.29 8.76 -30.67
CA SER A 6 1.84 8.88 -30.46
C SER A 6 1.08 7.57 -30.73
N MET A 7 1.48 6.80 -31.73
CA MET A 7 0.90 5.48 -32.02
C MET A 7 1.23 4.46 -30.93
N THR A 8 2.48 4.42 -30.45
CA THR A 8 2.92 3.51 -29.37
C THR A 8 2.17 3.82 -28.06
N SER A 9 2.12 5.09 -27.66
CA SER A 9 1.35 5.55 -26.49
C SER A 9 -0.14 5.14 -26.58
N ASN A 10 -0.73 5.16 -27.78
CA ASN A 10 -2.11 4.72 -27.97
C ASN A 10 -2.29 3.19 -27.88
N LEU A 11 -1.31 2.41 -28.29
CA LEU A 11 -1.31 0.94 -28.13
C LEU A 11 -1.12 0.54 -26.66
N ASP A 12 -0.23 1.23 -25.95
CA ASP A 12 0.02 1.02 -24.53
C ASP A 12 -1.24 1.30 -23.71
N LEU A 13 -1.88 2.46 -23.94
CA LEU A 13 -3.13 2.80 -23.26
C LEU A 13 -4.23 1.77 -23.55
N ARG A 14 -4.38 1.32 -24.81
CA ARG A 14 -5.37 0.28 -25.15
C ARG A 14 -5.10 -1.05 -24.45
N TYR A 15 -3.84 -1.43 -24.32
CA TYR A 15 -3.45 -2.61 -23.56
C TYR A 15 -3.85 -2.47 -22.10
N TRP A 16 -3.46 -1.37 -21.44
CA TRP A 16 -3.80 -1.14 -20.03
C TRP A 16 -5.31 -1.04 -19.80
N MET A 17 -6.06 -0.39 -20.69
CA MET A 17 -7.53 -0.36 -20.60
C MET A 17 -8.12 -1.77 -20.62
N ARG A 18 -7.65 -2.63 -21.53
CA ARG A 18 -8.14 -4.01 -21.65
C ARG A 18 -7.93 -4.83 -20.37
N HIS A 19 -6.87 -4.56 -19.61
CA HIS A 19 -6.51 -5.33 -18.43
C HIS A 19 -6.94 -4.70 -17.10
N SER A 20 -7.16 -3.39 -17.06
CA SER A 20 -7.55 -2.67 -15.82
C SER A 20 -9.05 -2.42 -15.70
N VAL A 21 -9.75 -2.17 -16.81
CA VAL A 21 -11.17 -1.78 -16.78
C VAL A 21 -12.09 -2.94 -16.38
N PRO A 22 -12.00 -4.14 -16.99
CA PRO A 22 -12.91 -5.24 -16.64
C PRO A 22 -12.92 -5.62 -15.16
N PRO A 23 -11.77 -5.86 -14.48
CA PRO A 23 -11.79 -6.28 -13.09
C PRO A 23 -12.27 -5.16 -12.14
N LEU A 24 -11.93 -3.89 -12.41
CA LEU A 24 -12.45 -2.77 -11.62
C LEU A 24 -13.99 -2.67 -11.76
N LEU A 25 -14.50 -2.79 -13.00
CA LEU A 25 -15.93 -2.73 -13.27
C LEU A 25 -16.68 -3.90 -12.61
N ALA A 26 -16.12 -5.11 -12.68
CA ALA A 26 -16.67 -6.28 -12.01
C ALA A 26 -16.75 -6.07 -10.50
N LEU A 27 -15.69 -5.55 -9.88
CA LEU A 27 -15.66 -5.28 -8.44
C LEU A 27 -16.63 -4.18 -8.02
N LEU A 28 -16.78 -3.12 -8.82
CA LEU A 28 -17.79 -2.06 -8.61
C LEU A 28 -19.22 -2.62 -8.64
N ARG A 29 -19.51 -3.51 -9.58
CA ARG A 29 -20.81 -4.18 -9.69
C ARG A 29 -21.06 -5.13 -8.52
N ALA A 30 -20.05 -5.93 -8.16
CA ALA A 30 -20.13 -6.88 -7.06
C ALA A 30 -20.32 -6.19 -5.69
N ALA A 31 -19.75 -5.00 -5.51
CA ALA A 31 -19.99 -4.19 -4.31
C ALA A 31 -21.47 -3.78 -4.16
N GLY A 32 -22.20 -3.64 -5.27
CA GLY A 32 -23.65 -3.36 -5.32
C GLY A 32 -24.04 -1.96 -4.84
N SER A 33 -23.07 -1.11 -4.50
CA SER A 33 -23.28 0.23 -3.94
C SER A 33 -23.12 1.37 -4.96
N TYR A 34 -22.74 1.07 -6.20
CA TYR A 34 -22.44 2.05 -7.26
C TYR A 34 -23.47 1.99 -8.39
N SER A 35 -24.04 3.15 -8.74
CA SER A 35 -24.91 3.27 -9.92
C SER A 35 -24.13 3.11 -11.22
N ASP A 36 -24.82 2.91 -12.35
CA ASP A 36 -24.17 2.86 -13.67
C ASP A 36 -23.43 4.17 -14.00
N ALA A 37 -23.96 5.31 -13.52
CA ALA A 37 -23.29 6.61 -13.67
C ALA A 37 -22.01 6.68 -12.83
N ASP A 38 -22.02 6.17 -11.60
CA ASP A 38 -20.82 6.10 -10.76
C ASP A 38 -19.77 5.17 -11.39
N GLN A 39 -20.18 4.00 -11.89
CA GLN A 39 -19.32 3.07 -12.61
C GLN A 39 -18.66 3.76 -13.81
N GLY A 40 -19.45 4.43 -14.67
CA GLY A 40 -18.95 5.16 -15.83
C GLY A 40 -17.94 6.25 -15.44
N LYS A 41 -18.22 7.02 -14.39
CA LYS A 41 -17.32 8.07 -13.89
C LYS A 41 -15.98 7.51 -13.41
N HIS A 42 -15.99 6.41 -12.65
CA HIS A 42 -14.75 5.80 -12.14
C HIS A 42 -13.93 5.16 -13.25
N ILE A 43 -14.57 4.53 -14.23
CA ILE A 43 -13.85 3.98 -15.41
C ILE A 43 -13.24 5.12 -16.24
N GLN A 44 -13.96 6.22 -16.45
CA GLN A 44 -13.41 7.38 -17.13
C GLN A 44 -12.20 7.96 -16.37
N PHE A 45 -12.34 8.17 -15.05
CA PHE A 45 -11.26 8.67 -14.22
C PHE A 45 -10.00 7.78 -14.26
N LEU A 46 -10.18 6.44 -14.22
CA LEU A 46 -9.09 5.49 -14.40
C LEU A 46 -8.38 5.70 -15.75
N CYS A 47 -9.14 5.80 -16.84
CA CYS A 47 -8.59 5.93 -18.19
C CYS A 47 -7.87 7.28 -18.40
N ASP A 48 -8.40 8.36 -17.84
CA ASP A 48 -7.92 9.72 -18.08
C ASP A 48 -6.70 10.07 -17.22
N TYR A 49 -6.65 9.61 -15.96
CA TYR A 49 -5.63 10.06 -14.99
C TYR A 49 -4.64 8.97 -14.55
N VAL A 50 -4.99 7.69 -14.69
CA VAL A 50 -4.22 6.58 -14.11
C VAL A 50 -3.46 5.81 -15.17
N LEU A 51 -4.17 5.21 -16.13
CA LEU A 51 -3.57 4.33 -17.13
C LEU A 51 -2.48 4.98 -17.99
N PRO A 52 -2.52 6.29 -18.33
CA PRO A 52 -1.43 6.93 -19.06
C PRO A 52 -0.09 6.94 -18.30
N ASN A 53 -0.10 6.65 -17.01
CA ASN A 53 1.09 6.65 -16.14
C ASN A 53 1.58 5.25 -15.76
N PHE A 54 1.04 4.18 -16.38
CA PHE A 54 1.52 2.80 -16.21
C PHE A 54 2.78 2.49 -17.05
N GLY A 55 3.21 3.44 -17.88
CA GLY A 55 4.34 3.28 -18.79
C GLY A 55 4.03 2.35 -19.97
N PRO A 56 5.07 1.93 -20.71
CA PRO A 56 4.95 1.06 -21.87
C PRO A 56 4.32 -0.28 -21.49
N ARG A 57 3.53 -0.86 -22.39
CA ARG A 57 3.00 -2.22 -22.18
C ARG A 57 4.13 -3.26 -22.19
N PRO A 58 3.96 -4.40 -21.52
CA PRO A 58 4.90 -5.52 -21.64
C PRO A 58 5.01 -6.00 -23.10
N THR A 59 6.23 -6.30 -23.52
CA THR A 59 6.57 -6.96 -24.79
C THR A 59 7.52 -8.13 -24.53
N ASP A 60 7.74 -8.97 -25.54
CA ASP A 60 8.69 -10.09 -25.43
C ASP A 60 10.12 -9.60 -25.13
N ASP A 61 10.48 -8.41 -25.63
CA ASP A 61 11.80 -7.79 -25.46
C ASP A 61 11.91 -6.94 -24.18
N SER A 62 10.78 -6.55 -23.57
CA SER A 62 10.76 -5.72 -22.37
C SER A 62 9.60 -6.10 -21.46
N SER A 63 9.93 -6.76 -20.34
CA SER A 63 8.95 -7.01 -19.30
C SER A 63 8.72 -5.73 -18.50
N SER A 64 7.72 -4.93 -18.88
CA SER A 64 7.24 -3.79 -18.10
C SER A 64 6.57 -4.28 -16.81
N LYS A 65 7.40 -4.72 -15.86
CA LYS A 65 6.99 -5.31 -14.59
C LYS A 65 7.06 -4.26 -13.48
N SER A 66 5.91 -4.02 -12.86
CA SER A 66 5.82 -3.31 -11.61
C SER A 66 6.21 -4.23 -10.45
N TRP A 67 6.97 -3.72 -9.50
CA TRP A 67 7.29 -4.45 -8.25
C TRP A 67 6.30 -4.13 -7.13
N PHE A 68 5.20 -3.46 -7.46
CA PHE A 68 4.12 -3.11 -6.55
C PHE A 68 3.24 -4.29 -6.18
N THR A 69 3.03 -5.22 -7.13
CA THR A 69 2.26 -6.44 -6.91
C THR A 69 3.09 -7.68 -7.23
N GLN A 70 2.72 -8.82 -6.63
CA GLN A 70 3.39 -10.10 -6.89
C GLN A 70 3.28 -10.56 -8.36
N SER A 71 2.24 -10.11 -9.06
CA SER A 71 1.99 -10.46 -10.46
C SER A 71 2.85 -9.69 -11.45
N GLY A 72 3.49 -8.60 -11.04
CA GLY A 72 4.13 -7.66 -11.95
C GLY A 72 3.19 -6.58 -12.50
N PHE A 73 1.89 -6.63 -12.19
CA PHE A 73 0.89 -5.66 -12.65
C PHE A 73 0.96 -4.37 -11.80
N PRO A 74 0.88 -3.17 -12.40
CA PRO A 74 1.08 -1.90 -11.69
C PRO A 74 -0.07 -1.44 -10.81
N MET A 75 -1.14 -2.24 -10.66
CA MET A 75 -2.33 -1.87 -9.90
C MET A 75 -2.81 -3.03 -9.01
N ASP A 76 -3.28 -2.69 -7.83
CA ASP A 76 -3.90 -3.60 -6.87
C ASP A 76 -5.33 -3.14 -6.57
N LEU A 77 -6.29 -4.06 -6.66
CA LEU A 77 -7.70 -3.79 -6.35
C LEU A 77 -8.02 -4.30 -4.95
N SER A 78 -8.79 -3.54 -4.18
CA SER A 78 -9.23 -3.99 -2.86
C SER A 78 -10.65 -3.56 -2.54
N LEU A 79 -11.33 -4.38 -1.74
CA LEU A 79 -12.66 -4.09 -1.23
C LEU A 79 -12.56 -3.78 0.27
N ASN A 80 -13.10 -2.65 0.69
CA ASN A 80 -13.26 -2.31 2.11
C ASN A 80 -14.64 -2.77 2.58
N LEU A 81 -14.65 -3.69 3.54
CA LEU A 81 -15.83 -4.26 4.17
C LEU A 81 -15.99 -3.76 5.61
N ASN A 82 -15.66 -2.51 5.92
CA ASN A 82 -16.05 -1.91 7.20
C ASN A 82 -17.58 -1.80 7.31
N ALA A 83 -18.10 -1.60 8.52
CA ALA A 83 -19.54 -1.46 8.77
C ALA A 83 -20.17 -0.41 7.82
N GLY A 84 -21.26 -0.80 7.14
CA GLY A 84 -21.95 0.00 6.15
C GLY A 84 -21.73 -0.49 4.71
N LYS A 85 -21.78 0.43 3.75
CA LYS A 85 -21.69 0.10 2.32
C LYS A 85 -20.24 -0.27 1.95
N PRO A 86 -20.01 -1.41 1.26
CA PRO A 86 -18.71 -1.79 0.74
C PRO A 86 -18.13 -0.71 -0.17
N LYS A 87 -16.83 -0.43 -0.01
CA LYS A 87 -16.11 0.56 -0.81
C LYS A 87 -15.00 -0.09 -1.61
N VAL A 88 -15.08 0.00 -2.92
CA VAL A 88 -14.01 -0.38 -3.84
C VAL A 88 -12.87 0.61 -3.71
N ARG A 89 -11.64 0.11 -3.76
CA ARG A 89 -10.43 0.90 -3.80
C ARG A 89 -9.47 0.29 -4.81
N TYR A 90 -8.60 1.11 -5.36
CA TYR A 90 -7.44 0.61 -6.07
C TYR A 90 -6.22 1.46 -5.74
N ALA A 91 -5.07 0.81 -5.66
CA ALA A 91 -3.78 1.47 -5.52
C ALA A 91 -2.92 1.09 -6.72
N TRP A 92 -2.02 1.98 -7.14
CA TRP A 92 -1.18 1.72 -8.30
C TRP A 92 0.17 2.41 -8.14
N GLU A 93 1.20 1.77 -8.70
CA GLU A 93 2.53 2.35 -8.77
C GLU A 93 2.60 3.41 -9.87
N PHE A 94 3.09 4.59 -9.51
CA PHE A 94 3.40 5.61 -10.51
C PHE A 94 4.71 5.24 -11.20
N ILE A 95 4.60 4.70 -12.42
CA ILE A 95 5.75 4.37 -13.27
C ILE A 95 6.15 5.59 -14.12
N GLY A 96 5.16 6.37 -14.55
CA GLY A 96 5.33 7.48 -15.48
C GLY A 96 5.07 7.07 -16.93
N PRO A 97 4.79 8.03 -17.83
CA PRO A 97 4.32 7.74 -19.19
C PRO A 97 5.34 7.02 -20.07
N ASN A 98 6.63 7.22 -19.81
CA ASN A 98 7.72 6.62 -20.62
C ASN A 98 8.29 5.34 -19.99
N GLY A 99 7.89 4.99 -18.76
CA GLY A 99 8.58 3.96 -18.00
C GLY A 99 9.87 4.48 -17.35
N PRO A 100 10.60 3.59 -16.65
CA PRO A 100 11.91 3.93 -16.10
C PRO A 100 12.93 4.17 -17.23
N GLU A 101 13.54 5.35 -17.25
CA GLU A 101 14.67 5.73 -18.13
C GLU A 101 15.93 5.96 -17.28
N ASP A 102 17.13 5.83 -17.85
CA ASP A 102 18.40 5.88 -17.09
C ASP A 102 18.59 7.20 -16.30
N ASP A 103 18.13 8.32 -16.84
CA ASP A 103 18.23 9.65 -16.23
C ASP A 103 16.95 10.11 -15.48
N ASP A 104 15.83 9.41 -15.66
CA ASP A 104 14.52 9.68 -15.03
C ASP A 104 13.81 8.40 -14.52
N MET A 105 14.55 7.54 -13.80
CA MET A 105 14.08 6.20 -13.41
C MET A 105 12.76 6.18 -12.62
N TYR A 106 12.45 7.25 -11.88
CA TYR A 106 11.24 7.36 -11.05
C TYR A 106 10.26 8.42 -11.53
N ALA A 107 10.50 9.01 -12.71
CA ALA A 107 9.60 9.96 -13.37
C ALA A 107 9.13 11.10 -12.43
N ILE A 108 10.02 11.64 -11.58
CA ILE A 108 9.65 12.56 -10.48
C ILE A 108 8.95 13.81 -11.01
N GLY A 109 9.43 14.34 -12.13
CA GLY A 109 8.80 15.48 -12.81
C GLY A 109 7.40 15.16 -13.33
N ALA A 110 7.19 13.95 -13.87
CA ALA A 110 5.88 13.50 -14.33
C ALA A 110 4.93 13.24 -13.15
N LEU A 111 5.43 12.70 -12.04
CA LEU A 111 4.66 12.48 -10.81
C LEU A 111 4.10 13.79 -10.27
N ARG A 112 4.93 14.85 -10.18
CA ARG A 112 4.47 16.18 -9.74
C ARG A 112 3.40 16.76 -10.66
N LYS A 113 3.54 16.61 -11.99
CA LYS A 113 2.53 17.03 -12.96
C LYS A 113 1.22 16.24 -12.83
N CYS A 114 1.32 14.93 -12.58
CA CYS A 114 0.16 14.08 -12.31
C CYS A 114 -0.57 14.51 -11.04
N LEU A 115 0.16 14.73 -9.94
CA LEU A 115 -0.41 15.24 -8.68
C LEU A 115 -1.09 16.60 -8.85
N ALA A 116 -0.48 17.52 -9.60
CA ALA A 116 -1.10 18.82 -9.91
C ALA A 116 -2.39 18.67 -10.73
N SER A 117 -2.40 17.77 -11.71
CA SER A 117 -3.59 17.49 -12.53
C SER A 117 -4.71 16.84 -11.72
N LEU A 118 -4.37 15.88 -10.87
CA LEU A 118 -5.30 15.24 -9.93
C LEU A 118 -5.82 16.23 -8.88
N SER A 119 -4.97 17.14 -8.40
CA SER A 119 -5.35 18.20 -7.47
C SER A 119 -6.35 19.16 -8.12
N ALA A 120 -6.13 19.55 -9.38
CA ALA A 120 -7.06 20.39 -10.14
C ALA A 120 -8.43 19.71 -10.35
N GLU A 121 -8.45 18.39 -10.61
CA GLU A 121 -9.67 17.61 -10.81
C GLU A 121 -10.44 17.35 -9.50
N LEU A 122 -9.74 16.94 -8.44
CA LEU A 122 -10.35 16.48 -7.19
C LEU A 122 -10.40 17.56 -6.10
N GLY A 123 -9.69 18.67 -6.28
CA GLY A 123 -9.65 19.82 -5.38
C GLY A 123 -8.87 19.59 -4.07
N PHE A 124 -7.98 18.60 -4.01
CA PHE A 124 -7.15 18.38 -2.82
C PHE A 124 -5.92 19.30 -2.78
N SER A 125 -5.40 19.55 -1.59
CA SER A 125 -4.15 20.27 -1.36
C SER A 125 -2.94 19.37 -1.59
N THR A 126 -1.89 19.90 -2.25
CA THR A 126 -0.63 19.19 -2.46
C THR A 126 0.38 19.41 -1.35
N LEU A 127 0.11 20.25 -0.35
CA LEU A 127 1.10 20.68 0.66
C LEU A 127 1.89 19.51 1.30
N TRP A 128 1.18 18.47 1.77
CA TRP A 128 1.82 17.32 2.40
C TRP A 128 2.54 16.42 1.38
N ALA A 129 2.03 16.33 0.15
CA ALA A 129 2.68 15.59 -0.92
C ALA A 129 3.99 16.27 -1.35
N ASP A 130 3.96 17.59 -1.51
CA ASP A 130 5.12 18.40 -1.89
C ASP A 130 6.19 18.33 -0.80
N ALA A 131 5.83 18.47 0.47
CA ALA A 131 6.77 18.32 1.59
C ALA A 131 7.48 16.96 1.60
N LEU A 132 6.76 15.87 1.30
CA LEU A 132 7.36 14.53 1.22
C LEU A 132 8.24 14.38 -0.02
N LEU A 133 7.79 14.85 -1.18
CA LEU A 133 8.57 14.75 -2.42
C LEU A 133 9.83 15.61 -2.36
N ASP A 134 9.78 16.79 -1.75
CA ASP A 134 10.94 17.68 -1.59
C ASP A 134 12.01 17.03 -0.69
N ALA A 135 11.60 16.30 0.34
CA ALA A 135 12.51 15.63 1.26
C ALA A 135 13.02 14.27 0.74
N LEU A 136 12.17 13.50 0.05
CA LEU A 136 12.41 12.07 -0.20
C LEU A 136 12.55 11.70 -1.67
N ALA A 137 12.27 12.59 -2.62
CA ALA A 137 12.56 12.28 -4.03
C ALA A 137 14.08 12.08 -4.23
N PRO A 138 14.50 10.97 -4.83
CA PRO A 138 15.90 10.74 -5.15
C PRO A 138 16.33 11.65 -6.30
N THR A 139 17.59 12.09 -6.28
CA THR A 139 18.26 12.62 -7.47
C THR A 139 18.58 11.46 -8.44
N SER A 140 18.89 11.77 -9.70
CA SER A 140 19.31 10.73 -10.66
C SER A 140 20.59 9.99 -10.20
N GLU A 141 21.48 10.67 -9.48
CA GLU A 141 22.68 10.06 -8.88
C GLU A 141 22.30 9.06 -7.78
N GLU A 142 21.48 9.48 -6.81
CA GLU A 142 21.01 8.61 -5.72
C GLU A 142 20.20 7.42 -6.27
N ALA A 143 19.40 7.65 -7.31
CA ALA A 143 18.66 6.61 -8.01
C ALA A 143 19.61 5.58 -8.65
N THR A 144 20.68 6.04 -9.32
CA THR A 144 21.72 5.17 -9.90
C THR A 144 22.45 4.37 -8.82
N THR A 145 22.88 5.03 -7.73
CA THR A 145 23.52 4.37 -6.59
C THR A 145 22.61 3.32 -5.96
N THR A 146 21.30 3.61 -5.87
CA THR A 146 20.32 2.63 -5.39
C THR A 146 20.29 1.37 -6.25
N GLN A 147 20.29 1.52 -7.58
CA GLN A 147 20.29 0.36 -8.50
C GLN A 147 21.53 -0.52 -8.34
N GLN A 148 22.67 0.08 -8.03
CA GLN A 148 23.91 -0.66 -7.78
C GLN A 148 23.88 -1.43 -6.46
N ASN A 149 23.19 -0.88 -5.45
CA ASN A 149 23.19 -1.40 -4.08
C ASN A 149 21.99 -2.33 -3.76
N ILE A 150 20.91 -2.27 -4.55
CA ILE A 150 19.64 -2.93 -4.23
C ILE A 150 19.79 -4.44 -4.00
N GLN A 151 20.57 -5.14 -4.83
CA GLN A 151 20.76 -6.59 -4.68
C GLN A 151 21.44 -6.95 -3.36
N GLN A 152 22.49 -6.19 -3.00
CA GLN A 152 23.20 -6.38 -1.74
C GLN A 152 22.29 -6.06 -0.55
N TRP A 153 21.50 -4.98 -0.65
CA TRP A 153 20.53 -4.60 0.38
C TRP A 153 19.47 -5.69 0.55
N GLN A 154 18.86 -6.19 -0.52
CA GLN A 154 17.89 -7.29 -0.47
C GLN A 154 18.50 -8.54 0.15
N ALA A 155 19.71 -8.93 -0.25
CA ALA A 155 20.41 -10.08 0.33
C ALA A 155 20.69 -9.89 1.83
N SER A 156 20.94 -8.66 2.29
CA SER A 156 21.17 -8.36 3.71
C SER A 156 19.94 -8.55 4.59
N LEU A 157 18.75 -8.48 4.00
CA LEU A 157 17.49 -8.74 4.70
C LEU A 157 17.26 -10.25 4.83
N LEU A 158 17.65 -11.04 3.83
CA LEU A 158 17.31 -12.46 3.76
C LEU A 158 18.18 -13.35 4.67
N PRO A 159 17.67 -14.53 5.08
CA PRO A 159 18.48 -15.50 5.81
C PRO A 159 19.69 -15.98 5.00
N PRO A 160 20.78 -16.42 5.66
CA PRO A 160 21.95 -16.97 4.98
C PRO A 160 21.58 -18.10 4.01
N GLY A 161 22.02 -18.00 2.76
CA GLY A 161 21.78 -18.99 1.70
C GLY A 161 20.47 -18.83 0.93
N VAL A 162 19.67 -17.80 1.23
CA VAL A 162 18.50 -17.42 0.42
C VAL A 162 18.91 -16.28 -0.52
N GLU A 163 18.87 -16.54 -1.82
CA GLU A 163 19.13 -15.53 -2.83
C GLU A 163 17.92 -14.60 -3.01
N PRO A 164 18.12 -13.27 -3.16
CA PRO A 164 17.03 -12.36 -3.45
C PRO A 164 16.42 -12.66 -4.82
N LYS A 165 15.11 -12.45 -4.94
CA LYS A 165 14.46 -12.50 -6.26
C LYS A 165 15.07 -11.43 -7.15
N ALA A 166 15.43 -11.81 -8.37
CA ALA A 166 15.92 -10.89 -9.37
C ALA A 166 14.86 -9.83 -9.69
N GLY A 167 15.05 -8.61 -9.18
CA GLY A 167 14.21 -7.45 -9.45
C GLY A 167 14.99 -6.17 -9.26
N ALA A 168 15.23 -5.44 -10.34
CA ALA A 168 16.20 -4.35 -10.37
C ALA A 168 15.72 -3.07 -9.67
N ARG A 169 14.40 -2.80 -9.63
CA ARG A 169 13.87 -1.50 -9.16
C ARG A 169 12.81 -1.66 -8.07
N LEU A 170 12.99 -0.94 -6.97
CA LEU A 170 11.95 -0.80 -5.94
C LEU A 170 10.91 0.27 -6.36
N PRO A 171 9.63 0.10 -6.03
CA PRO A 171 8.63 1.16 -6.21
C PRO A 171 8.96 2.40 -5.38
N PHE A 172 8.97 3.57 -6.02
CA PHE A 172 9.18 4.83 -5.31
C PHE A 172 7.86 5.45 -4.86
N ALA A 173 6.91 5.61 -5.77
CA ALA A 173 5.64 6.28 -5.50
C ALA A 173 4.45 5.43 -5.94
N ALA A 174 3.38 5.49 -5.15
CA ALA A 174 2.09 4.91 -5.50
C ALA A 174 0.96 5.86 -5.12
N LEU A 175 -0.14 5.79 -5.85
CA LEU A 175 -1.37 6.54 -5.59
C LEU A 175 -2.49 5.55 -5.29
N ALA A 176 -3.36 5.86 -4.34
CA ALA A 176 -4.52 5.05 -4.06
C ALA A 176 -5.80 5.87 -4.05
N PHE A 177 -6.85 5.26 -4.55
CA PHE A 177 -8.17 5.84 -4.72
C PHE A 177 -9.21 4.98 -4.02
N GLY A 178 -9.94 5.57 -3.08
CA GLY A 178 -11.12 4.97 -2.48
C GLY A 178 -12.39 5.54 -3.10
N LEU A 179 -13.29 4.68 -3.54
CA LEU A 179 -14.44 5.07 -4.33
C LEU A 179 -15.69 5.09 -3.43
N ASP A 180 -16.46 6.18 -3.44
CA ASP A 180 -17.66 6.33 -2.61
C ASP A 180 -18.76 7.10 -3.36
N GLY A 181 -19.70 6.35 -3.96
CA GLY A 181 -20.61 6.92 -4.96
C GLY A 181 -19.77 7.53 -6.10
N PRO A 182 -19.98 8.80 -6.48
CA PRO A 182 -19.20 9.48 -7.52
C PRO A 182 -17.91 10.14 -7.00
N ARG A 183 -17.56 9.96 -5.72
CA ARG A 183 -16.41 10.61 -5.08
C ARG A 183 -15.20 9.68 -5.03
N THR A 184 -14.03 10.31 -4.98
CA THR A 184 -12.73 9.64 -4.95
C THR A 184 -11.90 10.20 -3.79
N ASP A 185 -11.56 9.34 -2.83
CA ASP A 185 -10.63 9.62 -1.73
C ASP A 185 -9.21 9.28 -2.18
N THR A 186 -8.30 10.25 -2.18
CA THR A 186 -6.96 10.06 -2.74
C THR A 186 -5.89 9.95 -1.66
N LYS A 187 -4.88 9.12 -1.89
CA LYS A 187 -3.68 8.98 -1.03
C LYS A 187 -2.43 8.91 -1.88
N LEU A 188 -1.34 9.48 -1.38
CA LEU A 188 -0.01 9.32 -1.94
C LEU A 188 0.82 8.44 -1.00
N TYR A 189 1.54 7.48 -1.57
CA TYR A 189 2.51 6.62 -0.92
C TYR A 189 3.91 6.93 -1.48
N ILE A 190 4.91 7.08 -0.61
CA ILE A 190 6.31 7.33 -0.97
C ILE A 190 7.21 6.35 -0.21
N SER A 191 8.13 5.70 -0.92
CA SER A 191 9.15 4.86 -0.32
C SER A 191 10.39 5.70 0.03
N PRO A 192 10.78 5.78 1.32
CA PRO A 192 12.04 6.43 1.70
C PRO A 192 13.27 5.57 1.37
N GLN A 193 13.09 4.26 1.12
CA GLN A 193 14.18 3.30 0.91
C GLN A 193 15.08 3.68 -0.26
N ILE A 194 14.50 4.26 -1.32
CA ILE A 194 15.26 4.70 -2.49
C ILE A 194 16.25 5.80 -2.11
N LYS A 195 15.78 6.82 -1.39
CA LYS A 195 16.61 7.93 -0.94
C LYS A 195 17.66 7.48 0.08
N GLU A 196 17.27 6.59 0.99
CA GLU A 196 18.15 6.04 2.03
C GLU A 196 19.33 5.27 1.43
N MET A 197 19.07 4.33 0.52
CA MET A 197 20.13 3.57 -0.15
C MET A 197 21.01 4.44 -1.05
N GLY A 198 20.40 5.39 -1.77
CA GLY A 198 21.12 6.26 -2.70
C GLY A 198 22.03 7.27 -2.00
N SER A 199 21.63 7.78 -0.83
CA SER A 199 22.38 8.78 -0.07
C SER A 199 23.26 8.20 1.04
N ALA A 200 23.10 6.91 1.35
CA ALA A 200 23.70 6.21 2.49
C ALA A 200 23.43 6.89 3.85
N LYS A 201 22.31 7.64 3.97
CA LYS A 201 21.86 8.29 5.20
C LYS A 201 20.52 7.69 5.61
N SER A 202 20.37 7.36 6.89
CA SER A 202 19.05 6.99 7.40
C SER A 202 18.07 8.13 7.19
N MET A 203 16.90 7.83 6.66
CA MET A 203 15.84 8.82 6.41
C MET A 203 14.97 9.08 7.64
N ASN A 204 15.15 8.34 8.74
CA ASN A 204 14.27 8.44 9.91
C ASN A 204 14.18 9.86 10.48
N GLU A 205 15.31 10.54 10.70
CA GLU A 205 15.30 11.92 11.21
C GLU A 205 14.68 12.90 10.20
N THR A 206 14.98 12.74 8.91
CA THR A 206 14.37 13.53 7.82
C THR A 206 12.86 13.38 7.83
N ILE A 207 12.34 12.17 7.98
CA ILE A 207 10.91 11.88 8.01
C ILE A 207 10.25 12.53 9.22
N TRP A 208 10.87 12.42 10.41
CA TRP A 208 10.35 13.09 11.60
C TRP A 208 10.42 14.62 11.48
N ASN A 209 11.47 15.15 10.85
CA ASN A 209 11.56 16.58 10.55
C ASN A 209 10.43 17.03 9.62
N VAL A 210 10.12 16.28 8.56
CA VAL A 210 8.96 16.57 7.70
C VAL A 210 7.67 16.55 8.52
N ALA A 211 7.43 15.48 9.29
CA ALA A 211 6.22 15.33 10.11
C ALA A 211 6.00 16.49 11.09
N ARG A 212 7.06 17.01 11.72
CA ARG A 212 6.99 18.17 12.63
C ARG A 212 6.61 19.48 11.95
N HIS A 213 6.89 19.62 10.66
CA HIS A 213 6.64 20.85 9.89
C HIS A 213 5.44 20.75 8.95
N LEU A 214 4.68 19.65 9.01
CA LEU A 214 3.39 19.59 8.34
C LEU A 214 2.41 20.56 8.99
N GLU A 215 1.54 21.15 8.18
CA GLU A 215 0.46 22.01 8.64
C GLU A 215 -0.89 21.36 8.28
N PRO A 216 -1.80 21.13 9.26
CA PRO A 216 -1.65 21.35 10.70
C PRO A 216 -0.60 20.43 11.37
N PRO A 217 -0.03 20.85 12.52
CA PRO A 217 1.08 20.15 13.15
C PRO A 217 0.70 18.77 13.67
N ILE A 218 1.59 17.81 13.44
CA ILE A 218 1.57 16.51 14.10
C ILE A 218 2.07 16.66 15.54
N SER A 219 1.39 15.99 16.48
CA SER A 219 1.78 16.02 17.90
C SER A 219 3.19 15.46 18.11
N GLN A 220 4.02 16.21 18.86
CA GLN A 220 5.33 15.72 19.29
C GLN A 220 5.21 14.48 20.19
N ASN A 221 4.12 14.34 20.97
CA ASN A 221 3.86 13.15 21.78
C ASN A 221 3.65 11.91 20.89
N ALA A 222 2.90 12.07 19.79
CA ALA A 222 2.68 10.98 18.83
C ALA A 222 3.99 10.57 18.14
N ILE A 223 4.81 11.55 17.72
CA ILE A 223 6.14 11.28 17.14
C ILE A 223 7.02 10.52 18.13
N THR A 224 7.11 11.00 19.38
CA THR A 224 7.89 10.35 20.43
C THR A 224 7.40 8.91 20.66
N ALA A 225 6.10 8.71 20.85
CA ALA A 225 5.51 7.39 21.09
C ALA A 225 5.83 6.39 19.98
N VAL A 226 5.76 6.80 18.71
CA VAL A 226 6.09 5.91 17.57
C VAL A 226 7.59 5.68 17.47
N SER A 227 8.40 6.74 17.59
CA SER A 227 9.85 6.63 17.46
C SER A 227 10.45 5.70 18.52
N GLU A 228 10.04 5.82 19.78
CA GLU A 228 10.47 4.93 20.86
C GLU A 228 9.99 3.49 20.63
N PHE A 229 8.72 3.30 20.27
CA PHE A 229 8.18 1.98 19.97
C PHE A 229 8.97 1.27 18.86
N LEU A 230 9.33 1.98 17.78
CA LEU A 230 10.12 1.43 16.69
C LEU A 230 11.56 1.08 17.08
N LEU A 231 12.12 1.76 18.09
CA LEU A 231 13.46 1.46 18.64
C LEU A 231 13.42 0.29 19.65
N GLU A 232 12.33 0.13 20.39
CA GLU A 232 12.16 -0.91 21.41
C GLU A 232 11.78 -2.28 20.83
N ARG A 233 11.10 -2.31 19.68
CA ARG A 233 10.61 -3.55 19.08
C ARG A 233 11.76 -4.38 18.47
N PRO A 234 11.66 -5.72 18.47
CA PRO A 234 12.56 -6.55 17.67
C PRO A 234 12.39 -6.32 16.16
N GLY A 235 13.50 -6.35 15.42
CA GLY A 235 13.53 -6.18 13.97
C GLY A 235 14.13 -4.85 13.53
N PRO A 236 14.21 -4.59 12.21
CA PRO A 236 14.78 -3.35 11.70
C PRO A 236 13.89 -2.14 12.10
N PRO A 237 14.47 -1.01 12.54
CA PRO A 237 13.74 0.23 12.80
C PRO A 237 13.41 0.96 11.49
N CYS A 238 13.08 0.22 10.42
CA CYS A 238 12.85 0.78 9.09
C CYS A 238 11.39 1.22 8.92
N MET A 239 11.22 2.35 8.24
CA MET A 239 9.96 2.78 7.67
C MET A 239 9.95 2.37 6.20
N ASP A 240 9.07 1.45 5.83
CA ASP A 240 9.05 0.86 4.49
C ASP A 240 8.41 1.80 3.47
N MET A 241 7.29 2.41 3.87
CA MET A 241 6.51 3.35 3.08
C MET A 241 5.89 4.40 3.99
N LEU A 242 5.80 5.63 3.48
CA LEU A 242 5.00 6.69 4.05
C LEU A 242 3.76 6.89 3.22
N CYS A 243 2.66 7.29 3.84
CA CYS A 243 1.45 7.66 3.13
C CYS A 243 0.80 8.89 3.75
N VAL A 244 0.27 9.75 2.89
CA VAL A 244 -0.55 10.90 3.28
C VAL A 244 -1.90 10.84 2.59
N ASP A 245 -2.95 11.23 3.33
CA ASP A 245 -4.24 11.49 2.72
C ASP A 245 -4.18 12.81 1.93
N LEU A 246 -4.63 12.79 0.67
CA LEU A 246 -4.72 13.98 -0.18
C LEU A 246 -6.15 14.52 -0.11
N VAL A 247 -6.35 15.48 0.81
CA VAL A 247 -7.65 16.09 1.13
C VAL A 247 -7.67 17.57 0.78
N LYS A 248 -8.86 18.19 0.76
CA LYS A 248 -8.99 19.64 0.61
C LYS A 248 -8.26 20.35 1.75
N GLU A 249 -7.76 21.56 1.48
CA GLU A 249 -6.95 22.31 2.45
C GLU A 249 -7.67 22.50 3.79
N GLN A 250 -8.96 22.84 3.79
CA GLN A 250 -9.74 22.99 5.02
C GLN A 250 -9.89 21.68 5.84
N ASP A 251 -9.69 20.53 5.20
CA ASP A 251 -9.84 19.20 5.81
C ASP A 251 -8.49 18.61 6.26
N LEU A 252 -7.37 19.33 6.10
CA LEU A 252 -6.03 18.84 6.49
C LEU A 252 -5.94 18.47 7.98
N HIS A 253 -6.74 19.09 8.84
CA HIS A 253 -6.84 18.73 10.26
C HIS A 253 -7.35 17.29 10.51
N ARG A 254 -7.92 16.64 9.49
CA ARG A 254 -8.40 15.25 9.50
C ARG A 254 -7.56 14.34 8.61
N ALA A 255 -6.56 14.88 7.91
CA ALA A 255 -5.63 14.09 7.12
C ALA A 255 -4.77 13.23 8.06
N ARG A 256 -4.24 12.13 7.54
CA ARG A 256 -3.37 11.23 8.29
C ARG A 256 -2.01 11.12 7.65
N PHE A 257 -0.98 11.22 8.48
CA PHE A 257 0.37 10.84 8.14
C PHE A 257 0.60 9.41 8.60
N LYS A 258 0.90 8.51 7.67
CA LYS A 258 0.91 7.08 7.90
C LYS A 258 2.28 6.51 7.67
N ILE A 259 2.72 5.65 8.57
CA ILE A 259 4.01 4.98 8.51
C ILE A 259 3.75 3.49 8.43
N TYR A 260 4.25 2.87 7.36
CA TYR A 260 4.19 1.43 7.17
C TYR A 260 5.49 0.80 7.62
N VAL A 261 5.38 -0.23 8.44
CA VAL A 261 6.51 -1.01 8.95
C VAL A 261 6.20 -2.49 8.86
N HIS A 262 7.19 -3.30 8.52
CA HIS A 262 7.07 -4.74 8.52
C HIS A 262 7.63 -5.40 9.80
N THR A 263 7.27 -6.66 10.00
CA THR A 263 7.85 -7.53 11.03
C THR A 263 8.38 -8.82 10.43
N THR A 264 9.43 -9.36 11.04
CA THR A 264 10.02 -10.67 10.73
C THR A 264 9.30 -11.81 11.46
N SER A 265 8.35 -11.49 12.34
CA SER A 265 7.50 -12.46 13.05
C SER A 265 6.03 -12.27 12.70
N ASN A 266 5.31 -13.39 12.61
CA ASN A 266 3.84 -13.46 12.52
C ASN A 266 3.21 -14.12 13.76
N SER A 267 3.89 -14.08 14.89
CA SER A 267 3.29 -14.52 16.15
C SER A 267 2.18 -13.56 16.57
N PHE A 268 1.19 -14.07 17.31
CA PHE A 268 0.15 -13.19 17.86
C PHE A 268 0.72 -12.26 18.94
N ASN A 269 1.77 -12.66 19.66
CA ASN A 269 2.49 -11.78 20.58
C ASN A 269 3.00 -10.52 19.88
N THR A 270 3.58 -10.66 18.67
CA THR A 270 3.99 -9.53 17.84
C THR A 270 2.81 -8.66 17.44
N VAL A 271 1.68 -9.26 17.04
CA VAL A 271 0.45 -8.52 16.70
C VAL A 271 -0.03 -7.68 17.89
N GLN A 272 -0.12 -8.28 19.08
CA GLN A 272 -0.52 -7.59 20.29
C GLN A 272 0.44 -6.44 20.63
N GLN A 273 1.75 -6.68 20.55
CA GLN A 273 2.76 -5.65 20.80
C GLN A 273 2.61 -4.47 19.82
N CYS A 274 2.43 -4.74 18.52
CA CYS A 274 2.30 -3.69 17.52
C CYS A 274 0.98 -2.93 17.59
N ILE A 275 -0.16 -3.61 17.73
CA ILE A 275 -1.48 -2.97 17.83
C ILE A 275 -1.57 -2.06 19.07
N THR A 276 -0.92 -2.45 20.17
CA THR A 276 -0.91 -1.65 21.41
C THR A 276 0.25 -0.66 21.50
N LEU A 277 1.08 -0.53 20.44
CA LEU A 277 2.30 0.29 20.44
C LEU A 277 3.20 0.02 21.67
N GLY A 278 3.43 -1.26 21.96
CA GLY A 278 4.21 -1.70 23.13
C GLY A 278 3.49 -1.45 24.45
N GLY A 279 2.15 -1.47 24.46
CA GLY A 279 1.34 -1.15 25.64
C GLY A 279 1.10 0.34 25.86
N ARG A 280 1.50 1.23 24.94
CA ARG A 280 1.18 2.67 25.02
C ARG A 280 -0.29 2.96 24.72
N ARG A 281 -0.95 2.12 23.92
CA ARG A 281 -2.39 2.21 23.59
C ARG A 281 -3.15 1.04 24.23
N GLN A 282 -3.99 1.36 25.22
CA GLN A 282 -4.72 0.38 26.05
C GLN A 282 -6.19 0.78 26.28
N ASP A 283 -6.76 1.63 25.44
CA ASP A 283 -8.18 1.95 25.52
C ASP A 283 -9.04 0.70 25.24
N GLU A 284 -10.30 0.72 25.69
CA GLU A 284 -11.23 -0.41 25.61
C GLU A 284 -11.42 -0.90 24.17
N VAL A 285 -11.47 0.02 23.19
CA VAL A 285 -11.64 -0.32 21.78
C VAL A 285 -10.43 -1.08 21.27
N THR A 286 -9.22 -0.61 21.58
CA THR A 286 -7.97 -1.27 21.21
C THR A 286 -7.88 -2.67 21.82
N LEU A 287 -8.11 -2.83 23.13
CA LEU A 287 -8.04 -4.13 23.79
C LEU A 287 -9.10 -5.09 23.24
N LYS A 288 -10.31 -4.59 22.97
CA LYS A 288 -11.37 -5.40 22.36
C LYS A 288 -11.00 -5.85 20.95
N SER A 289 -10.36 -4.98 20.17
CA SER A 289 -9.88 -5.34 18.83
C SER A 289 -8.83 -6.45 18.86
N VAL A 290 -7.93 -6.45 19.87
CA VAL A 290 -6.93 -7.51 20.08
C VAL A 290 -7.62 -8.83 20.41
N GLU A 291 -8.64 -8.84 21.27
CA GLU A 291 -9.42 -10.05 21.57
C GLU A 291 -10.08 -10.63 20.31
N VAL A 292 -10.70 -9.78 19.49
CA VAL A 292 -11.34 -10.19 18.24
C VAL A 292 -10.30 -10.75 17.28
N LEU A 293 -9.19 -10.04 17.05
CA LEU A 293 -8.08 -10.50 16.22
C LEU A 293 -7.55 -11.85 16.68
N ARG A 294 -7.43 -12.08 18.00
CA ARG A 294 -6.96 -13.35 18.55
C ARG A 294 -7.85 -14.52 18.16
N SER A 295 -9.17 -14.32 18.19
CA SER A 295 -10.16 -15.35 17.88
C SER A 295 -10.17 -15.78 16.41
N ILE A 296 -9.63 -14.95 15.52
CA ILE A 296 -9.55 -15.20 14.08
C ILE A 296 -8.11 -15.40 13.56
N TRP A 297 -7.10 -15.33 14.43
CA TRP A 297 -5.70 -15.28 14.01
C TRP A 297 -5.25 -16.52 13.23
N HIS A 298 -5.62 -17.71 13.71
CA HIS A 298 -5.30 -18.96 13.03
C HIS A 298 -5.86 -19.00 11.60
N LEU A 299 -7.06 -18.48 11.37
CA LEU A 299 -7.67 -18.40 10.04
C LEU A 299 -6.93 -17.42 9.12
N LEU A 300 -6.47 -16.28 9.65
CA LEU A 300 -5.63 -15.33 8.89
C LEU A 300 -4.29 -15.95 8.49
N LEU A 301 -3.74 -16.82 9.35
CA LEU A 301 -2.58 -17.65 9.03
C LEU A 301 -2.92 -18.89 8.19
N GLN A 302 -4.17 -19.12 7.77
CA GLN A 302 -4.56 -20.31 7.00
C GLN A 302 -4.30 -21.64 7.73
N GLU A 303 -4.50 -21.63 9.05
CA GLU A 303 -4.47 -22.79 9.93
C GLU A 303 -5.89 -23.26 10.29
N LYS A 304 -6.05 -24.58 10.43
CA LYS A 304 -7.37 -25.20 10.70
C LYS A 304 -7.80 -25.05 12.16
N GLU A 305 -6.84 -25.19 13.07
CA GLU A 305 -7.06 -25.17 14.51
C GLU A 305 -6.46 -23.91 15.12
N GLU A 306 -6.92 -23.55 16.31
CA GLU A 306 -6.31 -22.46 17.07
C GLU A 306 -4.84 -22.75 17.38
N VAL A 307 -4.03 -21.70 17.33
CA VAL A 307 -2.58 -21.75 17.59
C VAL A 307 -2.24 -21.00 18.87
N THR A 308 -1.09 -21.27 19.47
CA THR A 308 -0.59 -20.52 20.64
C THR A 308 -0.15 -19.12 20.24
N ASN A 309 0.04 -18.22 21.21
CA ASN A 309 0.37 -16.81 20.90
C ASN A 309 1.78 -16.62 20.33
N ASP A 310 2.69 -17.54 20.65
CA ASP A 310 4.08 -17.61 20.22
C ASP A 310 4.27 -18.42 18.94
N TYR A 311 3.21 -19.08 18.43
CA TYR A 311 3.27 -19.83 17.18
C TYR A 311 3.65 -18.92 16.00
N GLU A 312 4.65 -19.35 15.24
CA GLU A 312 5.06 -18.71 13.99
C GLU A 312 4.80 -19.64 12.81
N LYS A 313 3.95 -19.19 11.87
CA LYS A 313 3.73 -19.93 10.63
C LYS A 313 4.89 -19.71 9.66
N PRO A 314 5.50 -20.77 9.11
CA PRO A 314 6.44 -20.64 8.00
C PRO A 314 5.79 -19.95 6.78
N VAL A 315 6.52 -19.06 6.13
CA VAL A 315 6.08 -18.49 4.84
C VAL A 315 6.31 -19.50 3.72
N ASN A 316 5.46 -19.49 2.70
CA ASN A 316 5.59 -20.38 1.54
C ASN A 316 6.83 -20.07 0.70
N ASP A 317 7.23 -18.79 0.63
CA ASP A 317 8.38 -18.32 -0.11
C ASP A 317 9.44 -17.79 0.88
N PRO A 318 10.60 -18.45 1.03
CA PRO A 318 11.68 -18.00 1.91
C PRO A 318 12.16 -16.58 1.62
N ALA A 319 12.03 -16.07 0.39
CA ALA A 319 12.37 -14.68 0.05
C ALA A 319 11.44 -13.65 0.74
N MET A 320 10.30 -14.09 1.29
CA MET A 320 9.35 -13.25 2.03
C MET A 320 9.53 -13.33 3.55
N LEU A 321 10.55 -14.04 4.05
CA LEU A 321 10.78 -14.24 5.49
C LEU A 321 10.97 -12.94 6.28
N VAL A 322 11.42 -11.88 5.61
CA VAL A 322 11.59 -10.57 6.22
C VAL A 322 10.33 -9.77 6.38
N MET A 323 9.30 -10.03 5.58
CA MET A 323 8.09 -9.22 5.51
C MET A 323 6.86 -10.09 5.81
N LYS A 324 6.81 -10.64 7.03
CA LYS A 324 5.74 -11.55 7.44
C LYS A 324 4.43 -10.82 7.69
N LEU A 325 4.45 -9.67 8.36
CA LEU A 325 3.28 -8.80 8.58
C LEU A 325 3.65 -7.35 8.28
N PHE A 326 2.64 -6.52 8.02
CA PHE A 326 2.80 -5.07 7.94
C PHE A 326 1.85 -4.36 8.89
N PHE A 327 2.32 -3.28 9.49
CA PHE A 327 1.55 -2.40 10.35
C PHE A 327 1.57 -1.00 9.76
N CYS A 328 0.42 -0.36 9.72
CA CYS A 328 0.24 1.03 9.34
C CYS A 328 -0.09 1.81 10.60
N ILE A 329 0.81 2.70 11.00
CA ILE A 329 0.65 3.61 12.13
C ILE A 329 0.11 4.92 11.57
N GLU A 330 -1.11 5.29 11.92
CA GLU A 330 -1.80 6.49 11.43
C GLU A 330 -1.74 7.61 12.48
N ILE A 331 -1.04 8.70 12.17
CA ILE A 331 -0.98 9.89 13.01
C ILE A 331 -1.90 10.96 12.41
N THR A 332 -2.86 11.43 13.22
CA THR A 332 -3.78 12.51 12.85
C THR A 332 -3.37 13.79 13.59
N PRO A 333 -3.40 14.98 12.96
CA PRO A 333 -3.12 16.23 13.65
C PRO A 333 -3.92 16.40 14.94
N GLY A 334 -3.25 16.89 15.99
CA GLY A 334 -3.84 17.07 17.32
C GLY A 334 -4.11 15.80 18.13
N GLN A 335 -3.79 14.60 17.62
CA GLN A 335 -3.87 13.35 18.39
C GLN A 335 -2.49 12.96 18.93
N ASP A 336 -2.43 12.66 20.23
CA ASP A 336 -1.18 12.30 20.92
C ASP A 336 -0.81 10.82 20.81
N LEU A 337 -1.78 9.96 20.50
CA LEU A 337 -1.56 8.53 20.30
C LEU A 337 -2.09 8.11 18.93
N PRO A 338 -1.25 7.49 18.09
CA PRO A 338 -1.68 7.04 16.77
C PRO A 338 -2.59 5.82 16.83
N ASP A 339 -3.34 5.63 15.74
CA ASP A 339 -4.04 4.39 15.46
C ASP A 339 -3.11 3.40 14.75
N VAL A 340 -3.35 2.10 14.89
CA VAL A 340 -2.56 1.06 14.23
C VAL A 340 -3.47 0.12 13.45
N LYS A 341 -3.08 -0.20 12.21
CA LYS A 341 -3.76 -1.17 11.34
C LYS A 341 -2.83 -2.30 10.94
N LEU A 342 -3.25 -3.52 11.20
CA LEU A 342 -2.58 -4.73 10.73
C LEU A 342 -2.95 -5.03 9.27
N HIS A 343 -1.95 -5.39 8.48
CA HIS A 343 -2.10 -5.98 7.15
C HIS A 343 -1.42 -7.35 7.17
N VAL A 344 -2.21 -8.39 6.93
CA VAL A 344 -1.71 -9.77 6.84
C VAL A 344 -1.54 -10.11 5.37
N PRO A 345 -0.32 -10.35 4.87
CA PRO A 345 -0.09 -10.80 3.51
C PRO A 345 -0.50 -12.27 3.39
N ILE A 346 -1.80 -12.55 3.24
CA ILE A 346 -2.34 -13.92 3.20
C ILE A 346 -1.66 -14.76 2.13
N PHE A 347 -1.21 -14.14 1.04
CA PHE A 347 -0.46 -14.82 -0.02
C PHE A 347 0.83 -15.52 0.46
N ASN A 348 1.43 -15.08 1.57
CA ASN A 348 2.58 -15.75 2.17
C ASN A 348 2.21 -17.09 2.84
N TYR A 349 0.93 -17.33 3.10
CA TYR A 349 0.41 -18.48 3.84
C TYR A 349 -0.64 -19.29 3.06
N LEU A 350 -1.00 -18.83 1.86
CA LEU A 350 -2.06 -19.38 1.03
C LEU A 350 -1.73 -20.81 0.60
N LYS A 351 -2.73 -21.69 0.60
CA LYS A 351 -2.60 -23.05 0.04
C LYS A 351 -3.35 -23.18 -1.27
N SER A 352 -4.56 -22.62 -1.31
CA SER A 352 -5.39 -22.49 -2.51
C SER A 352 -6.40 -21.36 -2.29
N ASP A 353 -6.90 -20.77 -3.39
CA ASP A 353 -7.93 -19.74 -3.32
C ASP A 353 -9.20 -20.26 -2.62
N ALA A 354 -9.59 -21.51 -2.88
CA ALA A 354 -10.79 -22.11 -2.28
C ALA A 354 -10.71 -22.18 -0.75
N GLU A 355 -9.59 -22.65 -0.19
CA GLU A 355 -9.38 -22.72 1.27
C GLU A 355 -9.29 -21.31 1.87
N THR A 356 -8.66 -20.36 1.16
CA THR A 356 -8.57 -18.96 1.62
C THR A 356 -9.93 -18.28 1.64
N ILE A 357 -10.77 -18.49 0.64
CA ILE A 357 -12.14 -17.98 0.61
C ILE A 357 -12.94 -18.55 1.79
N GLU A 358 -12.86 -19.86 2.03
CA GLU A 358 -13.56 -20.50 3.16
C GLU A 358 -13.10 -19.91 4.51
N ASN A 359 -11.80 -19.69 4.69
CA ASN A 359 -11.25 -19.07 5.90
C ASN A 359 -11.71 -17.62 6.06
N LEU A 360 -11.74 -16.84 4.98
CA LEU A 360 -12.23 -15.45 5.01
C LEU A 360 -13.73 -15.37 5.31
N GLU A 361 -14.54 -16.27 4.78
CA GLU A 361 -15.97 -16.36 5.11
C GLU A 361 -16.21 -16.69 6.59
N LYS A 362 -15.43 -17.62 7.17
CA LYS A 362 -15.45 -17.90 8.61
C LYS A 362 -15.04 -16.69 9.44
N ILE A 363 -14.04 -15.93 9.00
CA ILE A 363 -13.62 -14.67 9.63
C ILE A 363 -14.78 -13.67 9.61
N PHE A 364 -15.39 -13.45 8.44
CA PHE A 364 -16.52 -12.53 8.30
C PHE A 364 -17.69 -12.94 9.20
N GLN A 365 -17.99 -14.24 9.29
CA GLN A 365 -19.04 -14.73 10.19
C GLN A 365 -18.73 -14.43 11.66
N LYS A 366 -17.51 -14.70 12.12
CA LYS A 366 -17.06 -14.40 13.50
C LYS A 366 -17.07 -12.90 13.80
N CYS A 367 -16.81 -12.07 12.80
CA CYS A 367 -16.84 -10.61 12.91
C CYS A 367 -18.24 -10.01 12.66
N GLY A 368 -19.28 -10.82 12.47
CA GLY A 368 -20.64 -10.33 12.23
C GLY A 368 -20.80 -9.57 10.90
N GLN A 369 -19.98 -9.89 9.91
CA GLN A 369 -19.99 -9.23 8.61
C GLN A 369 -20.92 -9.96 7.63
N GLU A 370 -21.87 -9.24 7.05
CA GLU A 370 -22.89 -9.66 6.08
C GLU A 370 -22.31 -10.32 4.82
N TRP A 371 -21.07 -10.03 4.47
CA TRP A 371 -20.39 -10.66 3.34
C TRP A 371 -20.06 -12.13 3.56
N ALA A 372 -20.21 -12.64 4.79
CA ALA A 372 -20.21 -14.07 5.07
C ALA A 372 -21.46 -14.80 4.55
N ALA A 373 -22.55 -14.08 4.27
CA ALA A 373 -23.82 -14.68 3.92
C ALA A 373 -23.90 -15.06 2.44
N ASN A 374 -24.57 -16.19 2.17
CA ASN A 374 -25.01 -16.61 0.84
C ASN A 374 -23.90 -16.68 -0.24
N GLY A 375 -22.64 -16.89 0.15
CA GLY A 375 -21.52 -16.98 -0.79
C GLY A 375 -21.18 -15.67 -1.50
N LYS A 376 -21.67 -14.52 -0.98
CA LYS A 376 -21.51 -13.21 -1.62
C LYS A 376 -20.04 -12.83 -1.83
N TYR A 377 -19.18 -13.12 -0.86
CA TYR A 377 -17.75 -12.86 -1.00
C TYR A 377 -17.11 -13.71 -2.10
N LYS A 378 -17.41 -15.01 -2.12
CA LYS A 378 -16.93 -15.92 -3.16
C LYS A 378 -17.38 -15.49 -4.55
N GLU A 379 -18.66 -15.17 -4.73
CA GLU A 379 -19.20 -14.70 -6.01
C GLU A 379 -18.49 -13.43 -6.48
N ALA A 380 -18.29 -12.45 -5.59
CA ALA A 380 -17.58 -11.22 -5.92
C ALA A 380 -16.11 -11.48 -6.31
N PHE A 381 -15.44 -12.42 -5.64
CA PHE A 381 -14.07 -12.80 -5.96
C PHE A 381 -13.99 -13.47 -7.36
N GLU A 382 -14.86 -14.43 -7.63
CA GLU A 382 -14.88 -15.17 -8.91
C GLU A 382 -15.27 -14.27 -10.10
N LEU A 383 -16.13 -13.27 -9.90
CA LEU A 383 -16.50 -12.30 -10.93
C LEU A 383 -15.38 -11.31 -11.27
N ALA A 384 -14.45 -11.09 -10.35
CA ALA A 384 -13.36 -10.12 -10.51
C ALA A 384 -12.09 -10.72 -11.14
N LEU A 385 -12.01 -12.05 -11.28
CA LEU A 385 -10.99 -12.79 -12.04
C LEU A 385 -11.29 -12.72 -13.55
#